data_AF-A0A0D2D0P1-F1
#
_entry.id   AF-A0A0D2D0P1-F1
#
_cell.length_a   1.000
_cell.length_b   1.000
_cell.length_c   1.000
_cell.angle_alpha   90.00
_cell.angle_beta   90.00
_cell.angle_gamma   90.00
#
_symmetry.space_group_name_H-M   'P 1'
#
loop_
_entity.id
_entity.type
_entity.pdbx_description
1 polymer ?
#
loop_
_entity_poly.entity_id
_entity_poly.type
_entity_poly.pdbx_seq_one_letter_code
_entity_poly.pdbx_strand_id
1 'polypeptide(L)'
;MPNDEREQDRIDITYHAARLSMRDNLFFAPVLNPRGILDIGTGTGTWALEAAETHPEANVVGTDLSPIQPNYVTTNLTFEIADADEEWAFPHRFDLVHSRIMNDFTLRSWPHFFEQAFQYLNPGGWVECQEFDYNRRSDDNTIPANSRLSFWEREWTRGMEMIGMGGFCKPELVMEQMRNAGFVNVTCRKFKIPIGPWPRDPQLRQAGMFGLVNILDGIQGLSLKIFTELLGYSLDELENLLADCRREARDRAVHSYWPLFVILGQKPVEAEAPA
;
A
#
# COMPACT_ATOMS: atom_id res chain seq x y z
N MET A 1 1.93 2.14 -12.80
CA MET A 1 1.68 0.70 -13.07
C MET A 1 0.71 0.57 -14.24
N PRO A 2 0.54 -0.61 -14.86
CA PRO A 2 -0.59 -0.85 -15.78
C PRO A 2 -1.93 -0.56 -15.10
N ASN A 3 -2.99 -0.33 -15.86
CA ASN A 3 -4.34 -0.07 -15.33
C ASN A 3 -5.42 -0.91 -16.05
N ASP A 4 -5.00 -2.01 -16.70
CA ASP A 4 -5.90 -2.97 -17.32
C ASP A 4 -6.73 -3.74 -16.28
N GLU A 5 -7.80 -4.41 -16.72
CA GLU A 5 -8.73 -5.14 -15.84
C GLU A 5 -8.02 -6.15 -14.93
N ARG A 6 -7.00 -6.83 -15.44
CA ARG A 6 -6.25 -7.84 -14.67
C ARG A 6 -5.46 -7.19 -13.54
N GLU A 7 -4.91 -6.00 -13.77
CA GLU A 7 -4.21 -5.25 -12.74
C GLU A 7 -5.18 -4.65 -11.71
N GLN A 8 -6.38 -4.25 -12.12
CA GLN A 8 -7.45 -3.83 -11.20
C GLN A 8 -7.88 -4.96 -10.26
N ASP A 9 -8.13 -6.16 -10.82
CA ASP A 9 -8.43 -7.36 -10.02
C ASP A 9 -7.31 -7.67 -9.00
N ARG A 10 -6.04 -7.50 -9.41
CA ARG A 10 -4.89 -7.69 -8.53
C ARG A 10 -4.88 -6.68 -7.38
N ILE A 11 -5.19 -5.42 -7.65
CA ILE A 11 -5.30 -4.36 -6.63
C ILE A 11 -6.38 -4.72 -5.62
N ASP A 12 -7.56 -5.15 -6.07
CA ASP A 12 -8.66 -5.55 -5.19
C ASP A 12 -8.32 -6.80 -4.34
N ILE A 13 -7.60 -7.78 -4.91
CA ILE A 13 -7.07 -8.92 -4.16
C ILE A 13 -6.10 -8.45 -3.07
N THR A 14 -5.22 -7.50 -3.38
CA THR A 14 -4.27 -6.95 -2.40
C THR A 14 -5.00 -6.20 -1.29
N TYR A 15 -6.02 -5.41 -1.66
CA TYR A 15 -6.91 -4.71 -0.75
C TYR A 15 -7.53 -5.68 0.26
N HIS A 16 -8.17 -6.75 -0.21
CA HIS A 16 -8.80 -7.74 0.66
C HIS A 16 -7.80 -8.47 1.56
N ALA A 17 -6.62 -8.82 1.04
CA ALA A 17 -5.55 -9.43 1.83
C ALA A 17 -5.13 -8.52 2.99
N ALA A 18 -4.95 -7.22 2.73
CA ALA A 18 -4.58 -6.24 3.74
C ALA A 18 -5.71 -6.02 4.75
N ARG A 19 -6.97 -5.82 4.32
CA ARG A 19 -8.15 -5.64 5.20
C ARG A 19 -8.28 -6.77 6.21
N LEU A 20 -8.24 -8.02 5.75
CA LEU A 20 -8.32 -9.20 6.61
C LEU A 20 -7.12 -9.30 7.56
N SER A 21 -5.92 -8.95 7.10
CA SER A 21 -4.71 -8.91 7.93
C SER A 21 -4.79 -7.87 9.05
N MET A 22 -5.55 -6.80 8.82
CA MET A 22 -5.82 -5.71 9.76
C MET A 22 -7.14 -5.89 10.54
N ARG A 23 -7.67 -7.11 10.60
CA ARG A 23 -8.89 -7.46 11.34
C ARG A 23 -10.12 -6.65 10.91
N ASP A 24 -10.23 -6.38 9.61
CA ASP A 24 -11.31 -5.60 9.04
C ASP A 24 -11.43 -4.17 9.62
N ASN A 25 -10.33 -3.59 10.15
CA ASN A 25 -10.25 -2.14 10.44
C ASN A 25 -9.90 -1.33 9.18
N LEU A 26 -10.74 -0.36 8.82
CA LEU A 26 -10.58 0.44 7.61
C LEU A 26 -9.37 1.38 7.72
N PHE A 27 -9.24 2.02 8.89
CA PHE A 27 -8.12 2.83 9.33
C PHE A 27 -7.94 2.70 10.86
N PHE A 28 -6.81 3.15 11.40
CA PHE A 28 -6.43 3.07 12.81
C PHE A 28 -6.22 4.43 13.48
N ALA A 29 -6.17 5.51 12.70
CA ALA A 29 -6.16 6.88 13.19
C ALA A 29 -7.36 7.10 14.14
N PRO A 30 -7.16 7.69 15.33
CA PRO A 30 -8.21 7.88 16.33
C PRO A 30 -9.16 9.04 15.97
N VAL A 31 -9.77 8.99 14.79
CA VAL A 31 -10.75 9.95 14.29
C VAL A 31 -12.15 9.38 14.49
N LEU A 32 -12.91 9.94 15.45
CA LEU A 32 -14.21 9.37 15.83
C LEU A 32 -15.34 9.69 14.84
N ASN A 33 -15.41 10.93 14.35
CA ASN A 33 -16.47 11.41 13.46
C ASN A 33 -15.85 12.30 12.38
N PRO A 34 -15.12 11.73 11.41
CA PRO A 34 -14.52 12.51 10.33
C PRO A 34 -15.63 13.23 9.55
N ARG A 35 -15.40 14.50 9.21
CA ARG A 35 -16.23 15.30 8.30
C ARG A 35 -15.60 15.41 6.92
N GLY A 36 -14.28 15.32 6.83
CA GLY A 36 -13.54 15.21 5.57
C GLY A 36 -12.54 14.07 5.58
N ILE A 37 -12.59 13.21 4.56
CA ILE A 37 -11.61 12.14 4.32
C ILE A 37 -11.03 12.31 2.92
N LEU A 38 -9.71 12.25 2.81
CA LEU A 38 -8.98 12.24 1.54
C LEU A 38 -8.25 10.91 1.40
N ASP A 39 -8.53 10.15 0.33
CA ASP A 39 -7.85 8.90 -0.02
C ASP A 39 -6.97 9.13 -1.25
N ILE A 40 -5.65 9.16 -1.04
CA ILE A 40 -4.66 9.41 -2.10
C ILE A 40 -4.20 8.08 -2.72
N GLY A 41 -4.29 7.99 -4.04
CA GLY A 41 -3.99 6.77 -4.79
C GLY A 41 -5.06 5.70 -4.56
N THR A 42 -6.32 6.10 -4.75
CA THR A 42 -7.49 5.29 -4.42
C THR A 42 -7.62 4.03 -5.29
N GLY A 43 -6.90 3.95 -6.42
CA GLY A 43 -6.94 2.83 -7.35
C GLY A 43 -8.34 2.61 -7.90
N THR A 44 -8.92 1.44 -7.67
CA THR A 44 -10.30 1.09 -8.04
C THR A 44 -11.36 1.86 -7.25
N GLY A 45 -10.97 2.57 -6.18
CA GLY A 45 -11.90 3.32 -5.32
C GLY A 45 -12.53 2.48 -4.21
N THR A 46 -12.19 1.19 -4.09
CA THR A 46 -12.78 0.25 -3.12
C THR A 46 -12.67 0.74 -1.69
N TRP A 47 -11.51 1.32 -1.30
CA TRP A 47 -11.35 1.88 0.05
C TRP A 47 -12.23 3.11 0.28
N ALA A 48 -12.20 4.07 -0.65
CA ALA A 48 -12.95 5.31 -0.55
C ALA A 48 -14.47 5.07 -0.52
N LEU A 49 -14.96 4.08 -1.26
CA LEU A 49 -16.35 3.62 -1.20
C LEU A 49 -16.70 3.09 0.19
N GLU A 50 -15.92 2.16 0.74
CA GLU A 50 -16.17 1.60 2.08
C GLU A 50 -16.09 2.69 3.17
N ALA A 51 -15.18 3.67 3.02
CA ALA A 51 -15.08 4.83 3.90
C ALA A 51 -16.34 5.71 3.85
N ALA A 52 -16.84 6.00 2.65
CA ALA A 52 -18.02 6.82 2.45
C ALA A 52 -19.30 6.14 2.96
N GLU A 53 -19.42 4.82 2.80
CA GLU A 53 -20.52 4.02 3.34
C GLU A 53 -20.48 3.93 4.87
N THR A 54 -19.28 3.77 5.45
CA THR A 54 -19.09 3.66 6.91
C THR A 54 -19.30 5.01 7.61
N HIS A 55 -18.94 6.11 6.94
CA HIS A 55 -19.04 7.47 7.45
C HIS A 55 -19.92 8.34 6.54
N PRO A 56 -21.26 8.17 6.56
CA PRO A 56 -22.18 8.90 5.68
C PRO A 56 -22.17 10.42 5.92
N GLU A 57 -21.67 10.84 7.08
CA GLU A 57 -21.53 12.22 7.51
C GLU A 57 -20.21 12.89 7.07
N ALA A 58 -19.29 12.10 6.50
CA ALA A 58 -18.02 12.56 5.95
C ALA A 58 -18.16 12.83 4.45
N ASN A 59 -17.56 13.91 3.98
CA ASN A 59 -17.26 14.08 2.56
C ASN A 59 -15.94 13.38 2.24
N VAL A 60 -16.00 12.35 1.40
CA VAL A 60 -14.85 11.55 0.99
C VAL A 60 -14.40 11.98 -0.40
N VAL A 61 -13.11 12.24 -0.56
CA VAL A 61 -12.46 12.52 -1.85
C VAL A 61 -11.44 11.42 -2.09
N GLY A 62 -11.59 10.67 -3.18
CA GLY A 62 -10.57 9.71 -3.65
C GLY A 62 -9.84 10.28 -4.84
N THR A 63 -8.50 10.23 -4.85
CA THR A 63 -7.70 10.69 -5.99
C THR A 63 -6.86 9.57 -6.59
N ASP A 64 -6.73 9.57 -7.91
CA ASP A 64 -5.82 8.69 -8.63
C ASP A 64 -5.37 9.33 -9.96
N LEU A 65 -4.25 8.88 -10.51
CA LEU A 65 -3.79 9.27 -11.84
C LEU A 65 -4.68 8.71 -12.96
N SER A 66 -5.32 7.56 -12.72
CA SER A 66 -6.12 6.85 -13.70
C SER A 66 -7.62 6.99 -13.41
N PRO A 67 -8.46 7.31 -14.42
CA PRO A 67 -9.92 7.35 -14.26
C PRO A 67 -10.54 5.95 -14.39
N ILE A 68 -10.25 5.06 -13.43
CA ILE A 68 -10.72 3.66 -13.41
C ILE A 68 -11.79 3.39 -12.35
N GLN A 69 -12.29 4.45 -11.70
CA GLN A 69 -13.22 4.35 -10.58
C GLN A 69 -14.68 4.20 -11.06
N PRO A 70 -15.58 3.64 -10.24
CA PRO A 70 -16.99 3.48 -10.59
C PRO A 70 -17.69 4.81 -10.87
N ASN A 71 -18.55 4.83 -11.89
CA ASN A 71 -19.37 6.00 -12.22
C ASN A 71 -20.53 6.24 -11.23
N TYR A 72 -20.94 5.19 -10.50
CA TYR A 72 -22.03 5.25 -9.52
C TYR A 72 -21.45 5.10 -8.12
N VAL A 73 -21.46 6.21 -7.38
CA VAL A 73 -20.91 6.30 -6.02
C VAL A 73 -21.98 6.83 -5.06
N THR A 74 -21.71 6.76 -3.76
CA THR A 74 -22.57 7.39 -2.75
C THR A 74 -22.52 8.91 -2.89
N THR A 75 -23.55 9.61 -2.42
CA THR A 75 -23.65 11.08 -2.57
C THR A 75 -22.56 11.87 -1.82
N ASN A 76 -21.84 11.21 -0.92
CA ASN A 76 -20.77 11.79 -0.11
C ASN A 76 -19.37 11.37 -0.55
N LEU A 77 -19.22 10.79 -1.76
CA LEU A 77 -17.94 10.42 -2.36
C LEU A 77 -17.75 11.13 -3.70
N THR A 78 -16.58 11.74 -3.89
CA THR A 78 -16.13 12.28 -5.17
C THR A 78 -14.79 11.66 -5.56
N PHE A 79 -14.65 11.29 -6.84
CA PHE A 79 -13.36 10.90 -7.40
C PHE A 79 -12.78 12.02 -8.24
N GLU A 80 -11.49 12.32 -8.04
CA GLU A 80 -10.76 13.33 -8.80
C GLU A 80 -9.52 12.71 -9.45
N ILE A 81 -9.24 13.09 -10.70
CA ILE A 81 -8.00 12.70 -11.36
C ILE A 81 -6.92 13.68 -10.92
N ALA A 82 -5.96 13.21 -10.13
CA ALA A 82 -4.87 14.04 -9.61
C ALA A 82 -3.59 13.23 -9.42
N ASP A 83 -2.44 13.87 -9.69
CA ASP A 83 -1.13 13.34 -9.34
C ASP A 83 -0.81 13.67 -7.88
N ALA A 84 -0.48 12.66 -7.08
CA ALA A 84 -0.11 12.84 -5.68
C ALA A 84 1.22 13.60 -5.50
N ASP A 85 2.09 13.58 -6.52
CA ASP A 85 3.37 14.29 -6.55
C ASP A 85 3.25 15.75 -7.03
N GLU A 86 2.07 16.17 -7.52
CA GLU A 86 1.79 17.57 -7.87
C GLU A 86 1.21 18.36 -6.67
N GLU A 87 1.17 19.69 -6.79
CA GLU A 87 0.57 20.55 -5.76
C GLU A 87 -0.94 20.26 -5.63
N TRP A 88 -1.36 19.88 -4.44
CA TRP A 88 -2.75 19.63 -4.11
C TRP A 88 -3.51 20.96 -4.09
N ALA A 89 -4.72 20.96 -4.63
CA ALA A 89 -5.55 22.15 -4.79
C ALA A 89 -7.00 21.93 -4.29
N PHE A 90 -7.15 21.33 -3.12
CA PHE A 90 -8.48 21.05 -2.57
C PHE A 90 -9.14 22.31 -2.00
N PRO A 91 -10.46 22.47 -2.15
CA PRO A 91 -11.17 23.65 -1.63
C PRO A 91 -11.31 23.63 -0.10
N HIS A 92 -11.08 22.48 0.54
CA HIS A 92 -11.32 22.24 1.96
C HIS A 92 -10.19 21.43 2.59
N ARG A 93 -10.14 21.45 3.92
CA ARG A 93 -9.25 20.63 4.73
C ARG A 93 -9.94 19.35 5.18
N PHE A 94 -9.15 18.34 5.53
CA PHE A 94 -9.61 17.01 5.90
C PHE A 94 -9.29 16.70 7.37
N ASP A 95 -10.03 15.77 7.94
CA ASP A 95 -9.75 15.21 9.27
C ASP A 95 -8.88 13.96 9.19
N LEU A 96 -8.93 13.28 8.05
CA LEU A 96 -8.12 12.11 7.71
C LEU A 96 -7.58 12.24 6.29
N VAL A 97 -6.26 12.12 6.13
CA VAL A 97 -5.60 11.82 4.86
C VAL A 97 -5.14 10.36 4.93
N HIS A 98 -5.60 9.54 4.01
CA HIS A 98 -5.29 8.12 3.94
C HIS A 98 -4.53 7.82 2.65
N SER A 99 -3.58 6.88 2.74
CA SER A 99 -3.01 6.21 1.58
C SER A 99 -2.80 4.74 1.89
N ARG A 100 -2.84 3.90 0.86
CA ARG A 100 -2.59 2.46 1.00
C ARG A 100 -1.83 1.93 -0.20
N ILE A 101 -0.75 1.19 0.06
CA ILE A 101 0.04 0.49 -0.95
C ILE A 101 0.60 1.47 -2.00
N MET A 102 0.84 2.72 -1.58
CA MET A 102 1.44 3.77 -2.40
C MET A 102 2.97 3.68 -2.48
N ASN A 103 3.59 2.67 -1.84
CA ASN A 103 4.97 2.17 -1.94
C ASN A 103 5.91 2.95 -2.88
N ASP A 104 7.18 3.13 -2.51
CA ASP A 104 8.25 3.94 -3.15
C ASP A 104 8.41 3.96 -4.70
N PHE A 105 7.69 3.13 -5.47
CA PHE A 105 7.61 3.20 -6.93
C PHE A 105 6.33 3.89 -7.47
N THR A 106 5.35 4.21 -6.63
CA THR A 106 4.12 4.92 -7.01
C THR A 106 4.17 6.40 -6.64
N LEU A 107 4.76 6.72 -5.48
CA LEU A 107 4.99 8.09 -5.03
C LEU A 107 6.48 8.44 -5.14
N ARG A 108 6.82 9.56 -5.79
CA ARG A 108 8.23 9.97 -5.97
C ARG A 108 8.82 10.61 -4.71
N SER A 109 8.01 11.31 -3.92
CA SER A 109 8.49 12.01 -2.72
C SER A 109 7.52 11.89 -1.54
N TRP A 110 7.80 10.95 -0.64
CA TRP A 110 7.15 10.88 0.67
C TRP A 110 7.28 12.18 1.50
N PRO A 111 8.44 12.87 1.55
CA PRO A 111 8.53 14.16 2.23
C PRO A 111 7.52 15.18 1.69
N HIS A 112 7.43 15.30 0.36
CA HIS A 112 6.48 16.22 -0.27
C HIS A 112 5.03 15.83 0.06
N PHE A 113 4.68 14.55 -0.07
CA PHE A 113 3.37 14.04 0.33
C PHE A 113 3.00 14.41 1.77
N PHE A 114 3.94 14.28 2.72
CA PHE A 114 3.68 14.63 4.11
C PHE A 114 3.56 16.14 4.33
N GLU A 115 4.33 16.97 3.64
CA GLU A 115 4.17 18.44 3.66
C GLU A 115 2.76 18.83 3.20
N GLN A 116 2.29 18.23 2.11
CA GLN A 116 0.95 18.49 1.56
C GLN A 116 -0.16 17.96 2.47
N ALA A 117 -0.01 16.74 3.01
CA ALA A 117 -0.93 16.19 4.00
C ALA A 117 -1.02 17.11 5.23
N PHE A 118 0.12 17.61 5.72
CA PHE A 118 0.15 18.56 6.83
C PHE A 118 -0.57 19.86 6.47
N GLN A 119 -0.37 20.39 5.25
CA GLN A 119 -1.07 21.57 4.76
C GLN A 119 -2.58 21.36 4.65
N TYR A 120 -3.06 20.19 4.24
CA TYR A 120 -4.48 19.95 3.97
C TYR A 120 -5.25 19.31 5.14
N LEU A 121 -4.58 18.94 6.23
CA LEU A 121 -5.26 18.51 7.45
C LEU A 121 -5.76 19.69 8.29
N ASN A 122 -6.91 19.49 8.95
CA ASN A 122 -7.37 20.30 10.07
C ASN A 122 -6.41 20.12 11.27
N PRO A 123 -6.27 21.13 12.16
CA PRO A 123 -5.60 20.93 13.44
C PRO A 123 -6.22 19.74 14.19
N GLY A 124 -5.38 18.84 14.70
CA GLY A 124 -5.81 17.58 15.31
C GLY A 124 -6.14 16.44 14.33
N GLY A 125 -6.18 16.70 13.02
CA GLY A 125 -6.38 15.70 11.97
C GLY A 125 -5.20 14.74 11.81
N TRP A 126 -5.41 13.65 11.07
CA TRP A 126 -4.45 12.55 10.96
C TRP A 126 -4.08 12.22 9.53
N VAL A 127 -2.81 11.88 9.31
CA VAL A 127 -2.35 11.13 8.14
C VAL A 127 -2.15 9.67 8.53
N GLU A 128 -2.64 8.74 7.71
CA GLU A 128 -2.45 7.31 7.85
C GLU A 128 -1.98 6.69 6.54
N CYS A 129 -0.82 6.04 6.57
CA CYS A 129 -0.27 5.29 5.46
C CYS A 129 -0.25 3.81 5.79
N GLN A 130 -0.87 2.99 4.94
CA GLN A 130 -0.92 1.54 5.07
C GLN A 130 -0.04 0.89 3.99
N GLU A 131 1.20 0.59 4.35
CA GLU A 131 2.25 0.19 3.39
C GLU A 131 2.84 -1.17 3.76
N PHE A 132 3.26 -1.96 2.76
CA PHE A 132 3.91 -3.24 3.01
C PHE A 132 5.33 -3.30 2.44
N ASP A 133 6.16 -4.13 3.04
CA ASP A 133 7.51 -4.42 2.54
C ASP A 133 7.44 -5.64 1.61
N TYR A 134 7.87 -5.47 0.35
CA TYR A 134 7.91 -6.55 -0.63
C TYR A 134 8.89 -7.67 -0.24
N ASN A 135 9.85 -7.39 0.63
CA ASN A 135 10.71 -8.44 1.19
C ASN A 135 9.90 -9.30 2.17
N ARG A 136 9.56 -10.50 1.72
CA ARG A 136 8.91 -11.48 2.58
C ARG A 136 9.80 -11.87 3.75
N ARG A 137 9.14 -12.16 4.87
CA ARG A 137 9.75 -12.68 6.08
C ARG A 137 9.04 -13.96 6.51
N SER A 138 9.66 -14.66 7.45
CA SER A 138 9.13 -15.85 8.11
C SER A 138 9.61 -15.79 9.56
N ASP A 139 8.71 -16.03 10.51
CA ASP A 139 9.08 -16.00 11.94
C ASP A 139 9.80 -17.29 12.37
N ASP A 140 9.62 -18.37 11.62
CA ASP A 140 10.14 -19.71 11.93
C ASP A 140 11.22 -20.18 10.94
N ASN A 141 11.73 -19.27 10.12
CA ASN A 141 12.80 -19.51 9.15
C ASN A 141 12.51 -20.64 8.17
N THR A 142 11.24 -20.78 7.76
CA THR A 142 10.80 -21.79 6.80
C THR A 142 11.06 -21.40 5.34
N ILE A 143 11.50 -20.16 5.07
CA ILE A 143 11.97 -19.75 3.74
C ILE A 143 13.30 -20.46 3.45
N PRO A 144 13.42 -21.27 2.38
CA PRO A 144 14.66 -21.98 2.07
C PRO A 144 15.81 -21.02 1.77
N ALA A 145 17.03 -21.39 2.18
CA ALA A 145 18.23 -20.58 1.89
C ALA A 145 18.49 -20.39 0.38
N ASN A 146 18.04 -21.35 -0.45
CA ASN A 146 18.10 -21.31 -1.90
C ASN A 146 16.75 -20.92 -2.55
N SER A 147 15.90 -20.20 -1.82
CA SER A 147 14.59 -19.74 -2.28
C SER A 147 14.68 -19.02 -3.63
N ARG A 148 13.89 -19.51 -4.60
CA ARG A 148 13.78 -18.92 -5.94
C ARG A 148 12.91 -17.67 -5.89
N LEU A 149 11.92 -17.59 -5.01
CA LEU A 149 11.22 -16.32 -4.74
C LEU A 149 12.17 -15.27 -4.20
N SER A 150 13.00 -15.58 -3.21
CA SER A 150 13.93 -14.59 -2.64
C SER A 150 15.06 -14.22 -3.59
N PHE A 151 15.44 -15.14 -4.49
CA PHE A 151 16.27 -14.77 -5.65
C PHE A 151 15.55 -13.76 -6.54
N TRP A 152 14.29 -14.03 -6.92
CA TRP A 152 13.48 -13.14 -7.75
C TRP A 152 13.28 -11.76 -7.10
N GLU A 153 12.95 -11.69 -5.81
CA GLU A 153 12.77 -10.44 -5.05
C GLU A 153 14.02 -9.56 -5.14
N ARG A 154 15.20 -10.14 -4.92
CA ARG A 154 16.48 -9.42 -5.00
C ARG A 154 16.80 -8.93 -6.42
N GLU A 155 16.58 -9.76 -7.44
CA GLU A 155 16.82 -9.34 -8.83
C GLU A 155 15.83 -8.25 -9.24
N TRP A 156 14.56 -8.38 -8.88
CA TRP A 156 13.55 -7.35 -9.12
C TRP A 156 13.93 -6.02 -8.47
N THR A 157 14.35 -6.04 -7.20
CA THR A 157 14.88 -4.86 -6.51
C THR A 157 16.03 -4.24 -7.29
N ARG A 158 17.03 -5.04 -7.68
CA ARG A 158 18.18 -4.55 -8.43
C ARG A 158 17.75 -3.83 -9.72
N GLY A 159 16.77 -4.38 -10.43
CA GLY A 159 16.23 -3.75 -11.63
C GLY A 159 15.51 -2.43 -11.35
N MET A 160 14.75 -2.34 -10.26
CA MET A 160 14.10 -1.09 -9.84
C MET A 160 15.11 -0.01 -9.42
N GLU A 161 16.18 -0.39 -8.72
CA GLU A 161 17.23 0.54 -8.32
C GLU A 161 17.95 1.19 -9.52
N MET A 162 18.03 0.50 -10.67
CA MET A 162 18.61 1.05 -11.90
C MET A 162 17.81 2.24 -12.47
N ILE A 163 16.54 2.37 -12.11
CA ILE A 163 15.68 3.50 -12.48
C ILE A 163 15.41 4.44 -11.30
N GLY A 164 16.18 4.31 -10.21
CA GLY A 164 16.06 5.16 -9.02
C GLY A 164 14.83 4.87 -8.16
N MET A 165 14.17 3.73 -8.34
CA MET A 165 12.98 3.34 -7.59
C MET A 165 13.31 2.21 -6.60
N GLY A 166 12.52 2.15 -5.52
CA GLY A 166 12.56 1.06 -4.54
C GLY A 166 11.22 0.33 -4.46
N GLY A 167 11.20 -0.80 -3.77
CA GLY A 167 9.97 -1.52 -3.40
C GLY A 167 9.90 -1.82 -1.91
N PHE A 168 10.52 -0.99 -1.07
CA PHE A 168 10.67 -1.27 0.36
C PHE A 168 9.94 -0.25 1.20
N CYS A 169 9.00 -0.68 2.03
CA CYS A 169 8.54 0.16 3.11
C CYS A 169 9.58 0.15 4.25
N LYS A 170 10.20 1.31 4.51
CA LYS A 170 11.07 1.53 5.66
C LYS A 170 10.30 2.35 6.70
N PRO A 171 9.55 1.72 7.63
CA PRO A 171 8.64 2.44 8.52
C PRO A 171 9.33 3.51 9.37
N GLU A 172 10.57 3.28 9.80
CA GLU A 172 11.34 4.27 10.57
C GLU A 172 11.64 5.54 9.77
N LEU A 173 11.97 5.40 8.48
CA LEU A 173 12.20 6.53 7.58
C LEU A 173 10.91 7.30 7.33
N VAL A 174 9.80 6.59 7.08
CA VAL A 174 8.48 7.21 6.89
C VAL A 174 8.07 8.00 8.14
N MET A 175 8.26 7.41 9.33
CA MET A 175 7.99 8.10 10.60
C MET A 175 8.89 9.32 10.82
N GLU A 176 10.17 9.24 10.44
CA GLU A 176 11.08 10.39 10.46
C GLU A 176 10.59 11.50 9.53
N GLN A 177 10.20 11.17 8.30
CA GLN A 177 9.67 12.13 7.32
C GLN A 177 8.38 12.79 7.81
N MET A 178 7.47 12.04 8.44
CA MET A 178 6.29 12.61 9.11
C MET A 178 6.68 13.62 10.20
N ARG A 179 7.65 13.28 11.07
CA ARG A 179 8.11 14.22 12.12
C ARG A 179 8.73 15.48 11.51
N ASN A 180 9.51 15.33 10.44
CA ASN A 180 10.13 16.46 9.73
C ASN A 180 9.08 17.40 9.10
N ALA A 181 7.95 16.86 8.64
CA ALA A 181 6.82 17.65 8.15
C ALA A 181 5.99 18.31 9.28
N GLY A 182 6.30 18.04 10.55
CA GLY A 182 5.64 18.65 11.71
C GLY A 182 4.56 17.79 12.40
N PHE A 183 4.39 16.53 11.97
CA PHE A 183 3.43 15.63 12.63
C PHE A 183 3.91 15.23 14.04
N VAL A 184 2.97 15.16 14.97
CA VAL A 184 3.14 14.64 16.34
C VAL A 184 2.44 13.30 16.49
N ASN A 185 2.62 12.63 17.64
CA ASN A 185 2.02 11.31 17.92
C ASN A 185 2.30 10.26 16.84
N VAL A 186 3.50 10.34 16.24
CA VAL A 186 3.91 9.46 15.14
C VAL A 186 4.12 8.03 15.65
N THR A 187 3.35 7.09 15.12
CA THR A 187 3.39 5.67 15.53
C THR A 187 3.34 4.73 14.34
N CYS A 188 3.83 3.49 14.53
CA CYS A 188 3.74 2.43 13.53
C CYS A 188 3.19 1.16 14.18
N ARG A 189 2.08 0.64 13.63
CA ARG A 189 1.53 -0.68 13.97
C ARG A 189 1.98 -1.69 12.91
N LYS A 190 2.33 -2.90 13.37
CA LYS A 190 2.88 -3.96 12.52
C LYS A 190 1.86 -5.10 12.38
N PHE A 191 1.57 -5.45 11.14
CA PHE A 191 0.71 -6.55 10.73
C PHE A 191 1.49 -7.45 9.75
N LYS A 192 0.85 -8.53 9.29
CA LYS A 192 1.44 -9.49 8.37
C LYS A 192 0.39 -9.83 7.33
N ILE A 193 0.74 -9.71 6.05
CA ILE A 193 -0.04 -10.28 4.95
C ILE A 193 0.56 -11.65 4.66
N PRO A 194 -0.08 -12.75 5.11
CA PRO A 194 0.45 -14.09 4.88
C PRO A 194 0.43 -14.43 3.40
N ILE A 195 1.29 -15.38 3.00
CA ILE A 195 1.28 -15.92 1.65
C ILE A 195 1.05 -17.42 1.77
N GLY A 196 -0.13 -17.83 1.33
CA GLY A 196 -0.61 -19.20 1.46
C GLY A 196 -1.46 -19.42 2.71
N PRO A 197 -2.26 -20.51 2.72
CA PRO A 197 -3.23 -20.80 3.78
C PRO A 197 -2.59 -21.51 4.98
N TRP A 198 -1.40 -21.08 5.42
CA TRP A 198 -0.67 -21.66 6.55
C TRP A 198 -1.07 -21.13 7.94
N PRO A 199 -1.60 -19.90 8.12
CA PRO A 199 -2.03 -19.44 9.45
C PRO A 199 -3.15 -20.30 10.03
N ARG A 200 -3.12 -20.50 11.35
CA ARG A 200 -4.20 -21.20 12.07
C ARG A 200 -5.46 -20.34 12.24
N ASP A 201 -5.27 -19.04 12.41
CA ASP A 201 -6.33 -18.05 12.50
C ASP A 201 -7.15 -18.02 11.20
N PRO A 202 -8.48 -18.23 11.24
CA PRO A 202 -9.29 -18.35 10.02
C PRO A 202 -9.24 -17.12 9.11
N GLN A 203 -9.20 -15.93 9.69
CA GLN A 203 -9.18 -14.66 8.94
C GLN A 203 -7.81 -14.43 8.29
N LEU A 204 -6.70 -14.67 9.02
CA LEU A 204 -5.36 -14.61 8.43
C LEU A 204 -5.13 -15.72 7.41
N ARG A 205 -5.75 -16.89 7.58
CA ARG A 205 -5.71 -17.96 6.59
C ARG A 205 -6.38 -17.53 5.28
N GLN A 206 -7.50 -16.82 5.37
CA GLN A 206 -8.17 -16.25 4.20
C GLN A 206 -7.34 -15.12 3.58
N ALA A 207 -6.76 -14.22 4.40
CA ALA A 207 -5.80 -13.22 3.92
C ALA A 207 -4.64 -13.88 3.16
N GLY A 208 -4.13 -14.99 3.69
CA GLY A 208 -3.08 -15.79 3.07
C GLY A 208 -3.44 -16.39 1.72
N MET A 209 -4.70 -16.75 1.50
CA MET A 209 -5.18 -17.20 0.20
C MET A 209 -5.15 -16.06 -0.83
N PHE A 210 -5.60 -14.86 -0.46
CA PHE A 210 -5.49 -13.68 -1.33
C PHE A 210 -4.02 -13.30 -1.59
N GLY A 211 -3.16 -13.31 -0.57
CA GLY A 211 -1.73 -13.07 -0.72
C GLY A 211 -1.05 -14.07 -1.67
N LEU A 212 -1.44 -15.34 -1.64
CA LEU A 212 -0.95 -16.34 -2.59
C LEU A 212 -1.39 -16.03 -4.03
N VAL A 213 -2.66 -15.72 -4.25
CA VAL A 213 -3.16 -15.36 -5.59
C VAL A 213 -2.43 -14.13 -6.14
N ASN A 214 -2.18 -13.13 -5.28
CA ASN A 214 -1.44 -11.93 -5.66
C ASN A 214 -0.07 -12.25 -6.26
N ILE A 215 0.70 -13.17 -5.67
CA ILE A 215 1.97 -13.63 -6.25
C ILE A 215 1.74 -14.38 -7.56
N LEU A 216 0.85 -15.38 -7.55
CA LEU A 216 0.69 -16.28 -8.69
C LEU A 216 0.30 -15.54 -9.98
N ASP A 217 -0.59 -14.56 -9.85
CA ASP A 217 -1.14 -13.81 -10.96
C ASP A 217 -0.34 -12.55 -11.29
N GLY A 218 0.24 -11.90 -10.28
CA GLY A 218 0.95 -10.62 -10.39
C GLY A 218 2.43 -10.73 -10.75
N ILE A 219 3.11 -11.83 -10.39
CA ILE A 219 4.58 -11.93 -10.53
C ILE A 219 5.06 -11.71 -11.97
N GLN A 220 4.25 -12.10 -12.97
CA GLN A 220 4.62 -11.91 -14.37
C GLN A 220 4.57 -10.45 -14.81
N GLY A 221 3.50 -9.73 -14.46
CA GLY A 221 3.36 -8.31 -14.78
C GLY A 221 4.44 -7.45 -14.13
N LEU A 222 4.77 -7.76 -12.86
CA LEU A 222 5.87 -7.10 -12.14
C LEU A 222 7.25 -7.38 -12.76
N SER A 223 7.42 -8.54 -13.38
CA SER A 223 8.74 -8.98 -13.86
C SER A 223 9.05 -8.60 -15.28
N LEU A 224 8.07 -8.65 -16.19
CA LEU A 224 8.34 -8.69 -17.62
C LEU A 224 9.29 -7.57 -18.07
N LYS A 225 8.91 -6.31 -17.83
CA LYS A 225 9.72 -5.15 -18.21
C LYS A 225 11.05 -5.07 -17.46
N ILE A 226 11.02 -5.31 -16.15
CA ILE A 226 12.21 -5.19 -15.29
C ILE A 226 13.27 -6.22 -15.69
N PHE A 227 12.87 -7.48 -15.85
CA PHE A 227 13.81 -8.56 -16.13
C PHE A 227 14.30 -8.53 -17.58
N THR A 228 13.44 -8.28 -18.57
CA THR A 228 13.86 -8.35 -19.98
C THR A 228 14.51 -7.06 -20.47
N GLU A 229 13.98 -5.88 -20.12
CA GLU A 229 14.48 -4.60 -20.64
C GLU A 229 15.62 -4.03 -19.79
N LEU A 230 15.57 -4.18 -18.45
CA LEU A 230 16.58 -3.59 -17.56
C LEU A 230 17.68 -4.59 -17.18
N LEU A 231 17.32 -5.82 -16.81
CA LEU A 231 18.27 -6.84 -16.38
C LEU A 231 18.81 -7.72 -17.51
N GLY A 232 18.22 -7.64 -18.71
CA GLY A 232 18.67 -8.34 -19.91
C GLY A 232 18.40 -9.85 -19.94
N TYR A 233 17.47 -10.35 -19.13
CA TYR A 233 17.03 -11.74 -19.18
C TYR A 233 16.31 -12.01 -20.49
N SER A 234 16.53 -13.19 -21.08
CA SER A 234 15.65 -13.71 -22.12
C SER A 234 14.27 -14.04 -21.54
N LEU A 235 13.24 -14.09 -22.40
CA LEU A 235 11.90 -14.48 -21.99
C LEU A 235 11.88 -15.90 -21.40
N ASP A 236 12.66 -16.83 -21.98
CA ASP A 236 12.75 -18.21 -21.51
C ASP A 236 13.39 -18.31 -20.13
N GLU A 237 14.45 -17.53 -19.85
CA GLU A 237 15.06 -17.48 -18.52
C GLU A 237 14.09 -16.92 -17.48
N LEU A 238 13.34 -15.87 -17.85
CA LEU A 238 12.31 -15.30 -16.98
C LEU A 238 11.21 -16.33 -16.69
N GLU A 239 10.62 -16.95 -17.71
CA GLU A 239 9.52 -17.91 -17.52
C GLU A 239 9.96 -19.11 -16.66
N ASN A 240 11.19 -19.59 -16.82
CA ASN A 240 11.74 -20.64 -15.96
C ASN A 240 11.85 -20.18 -14.49
N LEU A 241 12.36 -18.97 -14.24
CA LEU A 241 12.40 -18.39 -12.90
C LEU A 241 10.99 -18.22 -12.31
N LEU A 242 10.04 -17.71 -13.08
CA LEU A 242 8.67 -17.51 -12.62
C LEU A 242 7.97 -18.84 -12.35
N ALA A 243 8.24 -19.88 -13.14
CA ALA A 243 7.72 -21.22 -12.89
C ALA A 243 8.25 -21.79 -11.56
N ASP A 244 9.54 -21.61 -11.27
CA ASP A 244 10.11 -21.97 -9.98
C ASP A 244 9.45 -21.22 -8.84
N CYS A 245 9.29 -19.91 -8.98
CA CYS A 245 8.65 -19.07 -7.97
C CYS A 245 7.22 -19.53 -7.70
N ARG A 246 6.42 -19.73 -8.74
CA ARG A 246 5.04 -20.20 -8.59
C ARG A 246 4.94 -21.58 -7.92
N ARG A 247 5.94 -22.46 -8.05
CA ARG A 247 5.97 -23.73 -7.32
C ARG A 247 6.26 -23.51 -5.85
N GLU A 248 7.28 -22.72 -5.53
CA GLU A 248 7.65 -22.43 -4.14
C GLU A 248 6.57 -21.65 -3.39
N ALA A 249 5.90 -20.68 -4.03
CA ALA A 249 4.80 -19.93 -3.41
C ALA A 249 3.63 -20.83 -2.96
N ARG A 250 3.43 -21.98 -3.63
CA ARG A 250 2.38 -22.96 -3.28
C ARG A 250 2.81 -23.94 -2.18
N ASP A 251 4.07 -23.94 -1.77
CA ASP A 251 4.57 -24.82 -0.72
C ASP A 251 4.01 -24.39 0.64
N ARG A 252 3.14 -25.22 1.20
CA ARG A 252 2.47 -24.96 2.49
C ARG A 252 3.42 -25.11 3.68
N ALA A 253 4.61 -25.68 3.48
CA ALA A 253 5.65 -25.73 4.50
C ALA A 253 6.40 -24.39 4.66
N VAL A 254 6.25 -23.46 3.70
CA VAL A 254 6.87 -22.13 3.75
C VAL A 254 5.90 -21.14 4.37
N HIS A 255 6.13 -20.78 5.64
CA HIS A 255 5.31 -19.83 6.39
C HIS A 255 5.81 -18.40 6.18
N SER A 256 5.66 -17.91 4.94
CA SER A 256 6.08 -16.57 4.58
C SER A 256 4.95 -15.53 4.61
N TYR A 257 5.31 -14.28 4.80
CA TYR A 257 4.41 -13.13 4.82
C TYR A 257 5.12 -11.85 4.37
N TRP A 258 4.37 -10.88 3.85
CA TRP A 258 4.83 -9.50 3.72
C TRP A 258 4.57 -8.72 5.01
N PRO A 259 5.57 -8.07 5.60
CA PRO A 259 5.35 -7.13 6.69
C PRO A 259 4.44 -5.99 6.22
N LEU A 260 3.36 -5.74 6.94
CA LEU A 260 2.42 -4.64 6.68
C LEU A 260 2.53 -3.63 7.83
N PHE A 261 2.59 -2.35 7.50
CA PHE A 261 2.79 -1.26 8.43
C PHE A 261 1.65 -0.27 8.30
N VAL A 262 1.04 0.07 9.44
CA VAL A 262 0.12 1.20 9.53
C VAL A 262 0.85 2.31 10.25
N ILE A 263 1.19 3.36 9.53
CA ILE A 263 2.03 4.46 10.00
C ILE A 263 1.13 5.70 10.11
N LEU A 264 1.08 6.28 11.30
CA LEU A 264 0.16 7.34 11.65
C LEU A 264 0.92 8.58 12.09
N GLY A 265 0.45 9.77 11.71
CA GLY A 265 0.93 11.05 12.21
C GLY A 265 -0.25 12.01 12.44
N GLN A 266 -0.23 12.75 13.56
CA GLN A 266 -1.26 13.71 13.88
C GLN A 266 -0.76 15.14 13.66
N LYS A 267 -1.57 15.97 13.00
CA LYS A 267 -1.33 17.41 12.96
C LYS A 267 -1.63 17.99 14.35
N PRO A 268 -0.74 18.81 14.95
CA PRO A 268 -0.99 19.45 16.24
C PRO A 268 -2.34 20.18 16.31
N VAL A 269 -3.00 20.15 17.48
CA VAL A 269 -4.33 20.78 17.70
C VAL A 269 -4.24 22.31 17.71
N GLU A 270 -3.07 22.86 18.05
CA GLU A 270 -2.72 24.26 17.88
C GLU A 270 -1.26 24.34 17.41
N ALA A 271 -0.95 25.32 16.55
CA ALA A 271 0.43 25.64 16.25
C ALA A 271 1.06 26.23 17.53
N GLU A 272 1.74 25.41 18.32
CA GLU A 272 2.85 25.94 19.12
C GLU A 272 3.86 26.45 18.11
N ALA A 273 3.72 27.72 17.74
CA ALA A 273 4.79 28.43 17.05
C ALA A 273 6.04 28.24 17.92
N PRO A 274 7.15 27.72 17.36
CA PRO A 274 8.39 27.69 18.11
C PRO A 274 8.70 29.13 18.53
N ALA A 275 8.87 29.33 19.84
CA ALA A 275 9.27 30.59 20.43
C ALA A 275 10.66 31.04 19.93
#